data_AF-A0A183I6P7-F1
#
_entry.id   AF-A0A183I6P7-F1
#
_cell.length_a   1.000
_cell.length_b   1.000
_cell.length_c   1.000
_cell.angle_alpha   90.00
_cell.angle_beta   90.00
_cell.angle_gamma   90.00
#
_symmetry.space_group_name_H-M   'P 1'
#
loop_
_entity.id
_entity.type
_entity.pdbx_description
1 polymer ?
#
loop_
_entity_poly.entity_id
_entity_poly.type
_entity_poly.pdbx_seq_one_letter_code
_entity_poly.pdbx_strand_id
1 'polypeptide(L)'
;MATKNGVYDDTNNVSWPLIKYTKLVGTRLEIPVASGQVLAIIYNKNRCYLSVMFNSSTLEEFSLALNPRPTIKSREKDIFIQVSSSNGTTLTRFRIKFATSSDHASFVEFISFFVKVLPPSSMNTSLDFSQPLSQSCTEIRSSQESSQLSLFSNDSSSQKSM
;
A
#
# COMPACT_ATOMS: atom_id res chain seq x y z
N MET A 1 38.08 26.63 3.07
CA MET A 1 37.81 25.19 3.23
C MET A 1 36.67 25.02 4.21
N ALA A 2 35.66 24.25 3.80
CA ALA A 2 34.55 23.64 4.53
C ALA A 2 33.95 24.44 5.71
N THR A 3 32.90 25.18 5.39
CA THR A 3 31.85 25.59 6.32
C THR A 3 31.27 24.35 6.99
N LYS A 4 31.40 24.30 8.31
CA LYS A 4 30.85 23.28 9.21
C LYS A 4 29.32 23.34 9.10
N ASN A 5 28.74 22.53 8.22
CA ASN A 5 27.29 22.42 8.08
C ASN A 5 26.73 21.97 9.43
N GLY A 6 26.00 22.89 10.08
CA GLY A 6 25.35 22.67 11.35
C GLY A 6 24.49 21.43 11.25
N VAL A 7 24.82 20.45 12.10
CA VAL A 7 23.84 19.50 12.59
C VAL A 7 22.86 20.36 13.40
N TYR A 8 21.82 20.85 12.72
CA TYR A 8 20.61 21.25 13.42
C TYR A 8 20.12 19.95 14.07
N ASP A 9 20.46 19.81 15.35
CA ASP A 9 19.77 18.91 16.25
C ASP A 9 18.33 19.41 16.32
N ASP A 10 17.52 19.05 15.32
CA ASP A 10 16.14 19.46 15.18
C ASP A 10 15.34 18.68 16.23
N THR A 11 15.48 19.11 17.48
CA THR A 11 14.86 18.56 18.70
C THR A 11 13.33 18.50 18.61
N ASN A 12 12.78 19.15 17.57
CA ASN A 12 11.38 19.18 17.22
C ASN A 12 10.91 17.96 16.41
N ASN A 13 11.81 17.12 15.92
CA ASN A 13 11.45 15.95 15.14
C ASN A 13 11.63 14.65 15.95
N VAL A 14 10.81 13.66 15.62
CA VAL A 14 11.00 12.27 16.07
C VAL A 14 11.06 11.40 14.83
N SER A 15 12.06 10.54 14.71
CA SER A 15 12.27 9.73 13.51
C SER A 15 12.47 8.27 13.83
N TRP A 16 11.93 7.40 12.97
CA TRP A 16 12.15 5.96 13.05
C TRP A 16 12.75 5.44 11.74
N PRO A 17 13.79 4.59 11.82
CA PRO A 17 14.42 4.03 10.63
C PRO A 17 13.53 2.97 9.99
N LEU A 18 13.55 2.93 8.66
CA LEU A 18 12.80 2.00 7.83
C LEU A 18 13.76 1.18 6.95
N ILE A 19 13.34 -0.01 6.55
CA ILE A 19 14.09 -0.88 5.63
C ILE A 19 13.45 -1.00 4.26
N LYS A 20 12.18 -0.60 4.14
CA LYS A 20 11.44 -0.64 2.88
C LYS A 20 10.28 0.35 2.88
N TYR A 21 10.06 0.98 1.73
CA TYR A 21 8.85 1.71 1.38
C TYR A 21 8.18 1.03 0.17
N THR A 22 6.85 1.08 0.11
CA THR A 22 6.07 0.58 -1.04
C THR A 22 4.87 1.47 -1.29
N LYS A 23 4.81 2.09 -2.47
CA LYS A 23 3.63 2.83 -2.94
C LYS A 23 2.58 1.84 -3.45
N LEU A 24 1.35 1.97 -2.96
CA LEU A 24 0.24 1.03 -3.22
C LEU A 24 -0.87 1.64 -4.08
N VAL A 25 -0.90 2.96 -4.25
CA VAL A 25 -1.84 3.66 -5.14
C VAL A 25 -1.09 4.29 -6.31
N GLY A 26 -1.67 4.15 -7.51
CA GLY A 26 -1.03 4.53 -8.77
C GLY A 26 -0.01 3.50 -9.24
N THR A 27 1.10 3.96 -9.82
CA THR A 27 2.20 3.07 -10.23
C THR A 27 2.89 2.52 -8.98
N ARG A 28 2.84 1.19 -8.83
CA ARG A 28 3.50 0.50 -7.72
C ARG A 28 5.00 0.73 -7.79
N LEU A 29 5.55 1.23 -6.68
CA LEU A 29 6.97 1.51 -6.52
C LEU A 29 7.43 0.87 -5.22
N GLU A 30 8.52 0.12 -5.25
CA GLU A 30 9.13 -0.51 -4.08
C GLU A 30 10.57 -0.03 -3.91
N ILE A 31 10.90 0.49 -2.73
CA ILE A 31 12.22 1.02 -2.41
C ILE A 31 12.75 0.27 -1.20
N PRO A 32 13.61 -0.75 -1.38
CA PRO A 32 14.39 -1.33 -0.29
C PRO A 32 15.58 -0.41 0.05
N VAL A 33 16.07 -0.46 1.29
CA VAL A 33 17.26 0.27 1.72
C VAL A 33 18.51 -0.57 1.45
N ALA A 34 19.45 -0.04 0.67
CA ALA A 34 20.79 -0.60 0.49
C ALA A 34 21.83 0.09 1.38
N SER A 35 23.06 -0.44 1.44
CA SER A 35 24.16 0.15 2.20
C SER A 35 24.43 1.60 1.77
N GLY A 36 24.61 2.49 2.75
CA GLY A 36 24.83 3.92 2.52
C GLY A 36 23.57 4.74 2.22
N GLN A 37 22.39 4.10 2.14
CA GLN A 37 21.10 4.78 1.97
C GLN A 37 20.37 4.90 3.31
N VAL A 38 19.56 5.95 3.43
CA VAL A 38 18.74 6.19 4.63
C VAL A 38 17.28 6.28 4.22
N LEU A 39 16.41 5.50 4.86
CA LEU A 39 14.96 5.65 4.76
C LEU A 39 14.41 5.81 6.18
N ALA A 40 13.60 6.83 6.40
CA ALA A 40 13.01 7.09 7.71
C ALA A 40 11.59 7.64 7.57
N ILE A 41 10.77 7.36 8.57
CA ILE A 41 9.54 8.12 8.82
C ILE A 41 9.82 9.14 9.92
N ILE A 42 9.46 10.40 9.67
CA ILE A 42 9.78 11.53 10.53
C ILE A 42 8.47 12.23 10.91
N TYR A 43 8.25 12.40 12.21
CA TYR A 43 7.23 13.26 12.75
C TYR A 43 7.81 14.64 13.05
N ASN A 44 7.19 15.68 12.51
CA ASN A 44 7.52 17.07 12.82
C ASN A 44 6.52 17.62 13.86
N LYS A 45 6.99 17.91 15.07
CA LYS A 45 6.15 18.41 16.18
C LYS A 45 5.50 19.76 15.85
N ASN A 46 6.23 20.65 15.18
CA ASN A 46 5.78 22.02 14.93
C ASN A 46 4.60 22.08 13.96
N ARG A 47 4.61 21.23 12.93
CA ARG A 47 3.56 21.17 11.91
C ARG A 47 2.49 20.12 12.22
N CYS A 48 2.79 19.13 13.06
CA CYS A 48 1.97 17.91 13.23
C CYS A 48 1.86 17.11 11.92
N TYR A 49 3.00 16.89 11.26
CA TYR A 49 3.11 16.19 9.97
C TYR A 49 3.96 14.93 10.12
N LEU A 50 3.63 13.91 9.33
CA LEU A 50 4.52 12.80 9.04
C LEU A 50 5.10 12.97 7.63
N SER A 51 6.38 12.70 7.50
CA SER A 51 7.05 12.57 6.22
C SER A 51 7.80 11.25 6.12
N VAL A 52 7.83 10.66 4.92
CA VAL A 52 8.70 9.52 4.60
C VAL A 52 9.84 10.06 3.75
N MET A 53 11.05 9.97 4.26
CA MET A 53 12.26 10.51 3.63
C MET A 53 13.14 9.37 3.15
N PHE A 54 13.56 9.42 1.88
CA PHE A 54 14.61 8.56 1.33
C PHE A 54 15.80 9.42 0.93
N ASN A 55 16.92 9.27 1.64
CA ASN A 55 18.05 10.17 1.63
C ASN A 55 17.57 11.62 1.85
N SER A 56 17.78 12.51 0.90
CA SER A 56 17.33 13.90 0.93
C SER A 56 15.97 14.15 0.25
N SER A 57 15.32 13.10 -0.27
CA SER A 57 14.06 13.22 -1.01
C SER A 57 12.85 12.85 -0.16
N THR A 58 11.82 13.69 -0.18
CA THR A 58 10.53 13.41 0.45
C THR A 58 9.68 12.55 -0.48
N LEU A 59 9.32 11.34 -0.03
CA LEU A 59 8.44 10.42 -0.76
C LEU A 59 6.96 10.69 -0.49
N GLU A 60 6.63 10.98 0.76
CA GLU A 60 5.28 11.29 1.23
C GLU A 60 5.37 12.36 2.31
N GLU A 61 4.44 13.30 2.35
CA GLU A 61 4.27 14.28 3.43
C GLU A 61 2.77 14.55 3.64
N PHE A 62 2.28 14.40 4.87
CA PHE A 62 0.88 14.63 5.20
C PHE A 62 0.68 15.03 6.67
N SER A 63 -0.38 15.78 6.94
CA SER A 63 -0.75 16.16 8.31
C SER A 63 -1.51 15.04 9.02
N LEU A 64 -1.27 14.89 10.31
CA LEU A 64 -2.07 14.02 11.19
C LEU A 64 -3.39 14.67 11.61
N ALA A 65 -3.52 15.98 11.43
CA ALA A 65 -4.72 16.76 11.76
C ALA A 65 -5.72 16.89 10.58
N LEU A 66 -5.56 16.09 9.51
CA LEU A 66 -6.48 16.10 8.37
C LEU A 66 -7.90 15.62 8.75
N ASN A 67 -8.89 16.11 7.99
CA ASN A 67 -10.25 15.58 8.02
C ASN A 67 -10.66 15.17 6.58
N PRO A 68 -10.83 13.87 6.29
CA PRO A 68 -10.76 12.73 7.22
C PRO A 68 -9.34 12.46 7.73
N ARG A 69 -9.24 11.89 8.94
CA ARG A 69 -7.96 11.48 9.51
C ARG A 69 -7.33 10.35 8.69
N PRO A 70 -6.00 10.26 8.61
CA PRO A 70 -5.33 9.12 7.98
C PRO A 70 -5.79 7.79 8.57
N THR A 71 -5.99 6.80 7.71
CA THR A 71 -6.23 5.42 8.15
C THR A 71 -4.89 4.71 8.28
N ILE A 72 -4.58 4.21 9.48
CA ILE A 72 -3.34 3.50 9.76
C ILE A 72 -3.65 2.08 10.24
N LYS A 73 -2.99 1.09 9.64
CA LYS A 73 -3.06 -0.32 10.06
C LYS A 73 -1.66 -0.83 10.37
N SER A 74 -1.56 -1.67 11.40
CA SER A 74 -0.31 -2.33 11.77
C SER A 74 -0.41 -3.84 11.56
N ARG A 75 0.64 -4.45 10.99
CA ARG A 75 0.79 -5.90 10.85
C ARG A 75 2.26 -6.27 10.92
N GLU A 76 2.64 -7.12 11.86
CA GLU A 76 4.05 -7.49 12.10
C GLU A 76 4.96 -6.26 12.29
N LYS A 77 5.90 -6.02 11.38
CA LYS A 77 6.77 -4.83 11.32
C LYS A 77 6.36 -3.85 10.24
N ASP A 78 5.18 -4.03 9.66
CA ASP A 78 4.65 -3.19 8.60
C ASP A 78 3.56 -2.25 9.12
N ILE A 79 3.60 -1.03 8.60
CA ILE A 79 2.53 -0.06 8.75
C ILE A 79 1.98 0.26 7.37
N PHE A 80 0.65 0.21 7.25
CA PHE A 80 -0.10 0.60 6.06
C PHE A 80 -0.79 1.92 6.35
N ILE A 81 -0.57 2.90 5.48
CA ILE A 81 -1.10 4.25 5.63
C ILE A 81 -1.93 4.56 4.40
N GLN A 82 -3.14 5.07 4.63
CA GLN A 82 -3.98 5.67 3.60
C GLN A 82 -4.37 7.08 4.03
N VAL A 83 -4.18 8.03 3.13
CA VAL A 83 -4.66 9.40 3.28
C VAL A 83 -5.73 9.61 2.20
N SER A 84 -6.86 10.17 2.61
CA SER A 84 -7.99 10.47 1.73
C SER A 84 -8.31 11.96 1.77
N SER A 85 -8.84 12.50 0.68
CA SER A 85 -9.41 13.84 0.64
C SER A 85 -10.78 13.88 1.31
N SER A 86 -11.30 15.10 1.51
CA SER A 86 -12.61 15.35 2.14
C SER A 86 -13.79 14.68 1.44
N ASN A 87 -13.70 14.49 0.11
CA ASN A 87 -14.71 13.78 -0.69
C ASN A 87 -14.54 12.24 -0.66
N GLY A 88 -13.61 11.71 0.13
CA GLY A 88 -13.35 10.28 0.27
C GLY A 88 -12.38 9.68 -0.77
N THR A 89 -11.93 10.44 -1.77
CA THR A 89 -10.94 9.96 -2.74
C THR A 89 -9.61 9.65 -2.03
N THR A 90 -9.00 8.49 -2.32
CA THR A 90 -7.68 8.16 -1.76
C THR A 90 -6.61 9.00 -2.46
N LEU A 91 -5.90 9.83 -1.69
CA LEU A 91 -4.80 10.66 -2.19
C LEU A 91 -3.51 9.87 -2.29
N THR A 92 -3.17 9.13 -1.24
CA THR A 92 -2.02 8.24 -1.22
C THR A 92 -2.31 7.03 -0.37
N ARG A 93 -1.66 5.93 -0.74
CA ARG A 93 -1.68 4.68 0.01
C ARG A 93 -0.30 4.06 -0.14
N PHE A 94 0.30 3.71 0.98
CA PHE A 94 1.64 3.15 0.99
C PHE A 94 1.86 2.28 2.21
N ARG A 95 2.92 1.48 2.14
CA ARG A 95 3.41 0.61 3.21
C ARG A 95 4.83 1.01 3.56
N ILE A 96 5.13 1.05 4.84
CA ILE A 96 6.49 1.16 5.38
C ILE A 96 6.81 -0.07 6.21
N LYS A 97 8.07 -0.50 6.18
CA LYS A 97 8.56 -1.64 6.97
C LYS A 97 9.70 -1.21 7.87
N PHE A 98 9.60 -1.53 9.16
CA PHE A 98 10.62 -1.26 10.16
C PHE A 98 11.66 -2.38 10.21
N ALA A 99 12.90 -2.03 10.56
CA ALA A 99 13.98 -3.00 10.77
C ALA A 99 13.69 -3.88 11.99
N THR A 100 13.38 -3.23 13.11
CA THR A 100 13.23 -3.86 14.42
C THR A 100 11.77 -3.80 14.88
N SER A 101 11.39 -4.75 15.73
CA SER A 101 10.07 -4.71 16.38
C SER A 101 9.96 -3.58 17.40
N SER A 102 11.08 -3.13 17.98
CA SER A 102 11.12 -2.02 18.94
C SER A 102 10.77 -0.69 18.28
N ASP A 103 11.38 -0.39 17.13
CA ASP A 103 11.09 0.84 16.38
C ASP A 103 9.63 0.87 15.92
N HIS A 104 9.15 -0.28 15.42
CA HIS A 104 7.75 -0.43 15.05
C HIS A 104 6.81 -0.19 16.23
N ALA A 105 7.05 -0.84 17.38
CA ALA A 105 6.20 -0.70 18.56
C ALA A 105 6.21 0.75 19.08
N SER A 106 7.37 1.38 19.15
CA SER A 106 7.53 2.78 19.53
C SER A 106 6.77 3.73 18.58
N PHE A 107 6.86 3.50 17.27
CA PHE A 107 6.09 4.28 16.30
C PHE A 107 4.58 4.07 16.46
N VAL A 108 4.12 2.84 16.66
CA VAL A 108 2.69 2.52 16.85
C VAL A 108 2.15 3.18 18.12
N GLU A 109 2.88 3.09 19.22
CA GLU A 109 2.53 3.75 20.47
C GLU A 109 2.40 5.26 20.27
N PHE A 110 3.41 5.87 19.64
CA PHE A 110 3.42 7.30 19.35
C PHE A 110 2.26 7.73 18.43
N ILE A 111 2.04 7.04 17.32
CA ILE A 111 1.05 7.48 16.33
C ILE A 111 -0.39 7.29 16.82
N SER A 112 -0.59 6.39 17.79
CA SER A 112 -1.88 6.14 18.43
C SER A 112 -2.43 7.34 19.21
N PHE A 113 -1.59 8.32 19.58
CA PHE A 113 -2.05 9.59 20.14
C PHE A 113 -2.84 10.44 19.14
N PHE A 114 -2.65 10.23 17.83
CA PHE A 114 -3.24 11.06 16.78
C PHE A 114 -4.35 10.35 16.01
N VAL A 115 -4.17 9.05 15.76
CA VAL A 115 -5.10 8.25 14.94
C VAL A 115 -5.24 6.85 15.51
N LYS A 116 -6.43 6.27 15.38
CA LYS A 116 -6.66 4.88 15.77
C LYS A 116 -5.87 3.96 14.84
N VAL A 117 -4.88 3.25 15.36
CA VAL A 117 -4.17 2.19 14.63
C VAL A 117 -5.02 0.93 14.65
N LEU A 118 -5.41 0.45 13.47
CA LEU A 118 -6.27 -0.72 13.35
C LEU A 118 -5.44 -2.02 13.34
N PRO A 119 -5.92 -3.08 14.00
CA PRO A 119 -5.32 -4.40 13.91
C PRO A 119 -5.56 -5.01 12.52
N PRO A 120 -4.78 -6.04 12.14
CA PRO A 120 -4.86 -6.68 10.82
C PRO A 120 -6.26 -7.22 10.46
N SER A 121 -7.07 -7.61 11.45
CA SER A 121 -8.32 -8.36 11.30
C SER A 121 -9.59 -7.53 11.14
N SER A 122 -9.49 -6.19 11.12
CA SER A 122 -10.65 -5.32 10.85
C SER A 122 -10.98 -5.31 9.35
N MET A 123 -11.55 -6.43 8.87
CA MET A 123 -12.07 -6.62 7.52
C MET A 123 -13.58 -6.44 7.52
N ASN A 124 -14.05 -5.39 6.82
CA ASN A 124 -15.21 -5.50 5.94
C ASN A 124 -14.67 -5.52 4.51
N THR A 125 -15.26 -6.39 3.70
CA THR A 125 -14.70 -7.11 2.55
C THR A 125 -14.75 -6.36 1.21
N SER A 126 -14.00 -5.25 1.04
CA SER A 126 -13.80 -4.69 -0.32
C SER A 126 -12.46 -3.99 -0.59
N LEU A 127 -11.55 -3.94 0.38
CA LEU A 127 -10.28 -3.21 0.27
C LEU A 127 -9.14 -4.11 0.73
N ASP A 128 -8.85 -5.16 -0.05
CA ASP A 128 -7.60 -5.89 0.10
C ASP A 128 -6.46 -4.97 -0.37
N PHE A 129 -5.66 -4.46 0.57
CA PHE A 129 -4.51 -3.58 0.31
C PHE A 129 -3.36 -4.31 -0.41
N SER A 130 -3.49 -5.62 -0.61
CA SER A 130 -2.47 -6.50 -1.18
C SER A 130 -2.64 -6.78 -2.67
N GLN A 131 -3.83 -6.56 -3.24
CA GLN A 131 -4.13 -7.00 -4.60
C GLN A 131 -3.85 -5.89 -5.62
N PRO A 132 -3.12 -6.17 -6.72
CA PRO A 132 -3.24 -5.34 -7.91
C PRO A 132 -4.70 -5.41 -8.37
N LEU A 133 -5.27 -4.27 -8.76
CA LEU A 133 -6.54 -4.25 -9.48
C LEU A 133 -6.34 -4.97 -10.82
N SER A 134 -6.50 -6.30 -10.83
CA SER A 134 -6.65 -7.05 -12.07
C SER A 134 -7.96 -6.62 -12.71
N GLN A 135 -7.81 -6.05 -13.89
CA GLN A 135 -8.82 -5.58 -14.83
C GLN A 135 -10.11 -6.43 -14.80
N SER A 136 -11.19 -5.87 -14.26
CA SER A 136 -12.54 -6.29 -14.63
C SER A 136 -12.88 -5.58 -15.94
N CYS A 137 -12.40 -6.13 -17.06
CA CYS A 137 -13.01 -5.82 -18.35
C CYS A 137 -14.41 -6.44 -18.31
N THR A 138 -15.41 -5.57 -18.41
CA THR A 138 -16.81 -5.94 -18.54
C THR A 138 -16.99 -6.67 -19.87
N GLU A 139 -16.95 -8.00 -19.87
CA GLU A 139 -17.41 -8.78 -21.01
C GLU A 139 -18.93 -8.92 -20.89
N ILE A 140 -19.64 -7.99 -21.51
CA ILE A 140 -21.07 -8.11 -21.76
C ILE A 140 -21.22 -9.00 -23.00
N ARG A 141 -21.59 -10.28 -22.83
CA ARG A 141 -22.52 -10.93 -23.79
C ARG A 141 -23.22 -12.19 -23.28
N SER A 142 -24.48 -11.98 -22.91
CA SER A 142 -25.69 -12.76 -23.18
C SER A 142 -25.68 -14.30 -23.04
N SER A 143 -26.37 -14.74 -21.99
CA SER A 143 -27.27 -15.90 -21.90
C SER A 143 -27.68 -16.61 -23.21
N GLN A 144 -27.46 -17.94 -23.28
CA GLN A 144 -28.52 -18.87 -23.65
C GLN A 144 -28.25 -20.29 -23.15
N GLU A 145 -29.28 -20.85 -22.53
CA GLU A 145 -29.40 -22.18 -21.95
C GLU A 145 -29.85 -23.19 -23.03
N SER A 146 -29.61 -24.48 -22.76
CA SER A 146 -30.30 -25.65 -23.34
C SER A 146 -29.93 -26.12 -24.76
N SER A 147 -29.24 -27.27 -24.87
CA SER A 147 -29.90 -28.58 -25.14
C SER A 147 -28.92 -29.61 -25.68
N GLN A 148 -29.10 -30.83 -25.19
CA GLN A 148 -28.57 -32.08 -25.73
C GLN A 148 -28.91 -32.22 -27.22
N LEU A 149 -28.03 -32.85 -28.00
CA LEU A 149 -28.33 -33.79 -29.11
C LEU A 149 -27.01 -34.22 -29.77
N SER A 150 -26.50 -35.39 -29.41
CA SER A 150 -25.50 -36.11 -30.22
C SER A 150 -26.23 -36.90 -31.30
N LEU A 151 -26.26 -36.36 -32.52
CA LEU A 151 -26.63 -37.12 -33.72
C LEU A 151 -25.34 -37.41 -34.48
N PHE A 152 -24.90 -38.67 -34.41
CA PHE A 152 -23.85 -39.18 -35.29
C PHE A 152 -24.37 -39.13 -36.73
N SER A 153 -23.65 -38.40 -37.58
CA SER A 153 -23.86 -38.36 -39.02
C SER A 153 -23.56 -39.73 -39.62
N ASN A 154 -24.48 -40.19 -40.47
CA ASN A 154 -24.41 -41.42 -41.23
C ASN A 154 -24.27 -41.02 -42.71
N ASP A 155 -23.15 -41.35 -43.36
CA ASP A 155 -22.95 -41.56 -44.82
C ASP A 155 -21.44 -41.80 -45.00
N SER A 156 -20.88 -42.68 -45.84
CA SER A 156 -21.32 -43.46 -47.00
C SER A 156 -20.21 -44.53 -47.18
N SER A 157 -20.42 -45.75 -47.68
CA SER A 157 -20.37 -46.06 -49.11
C SER A 157 -20.17 -47.57 -49.29
N SER A 158 -20.69 -48.05 -50.40
CA SER A 158 -21.06 -49.41 -50.77
C SER A 158 -19.92 -50.35 -51.21
N GLN A 159 -20.30 -51.63 -51.25
CA GLN A 159 -19.84 -52.70 -52.17
C GLN A 159 -18.43 -53.28 -51.99
N LYS A 160 -18.37 -54.54 -51.53
CA LYS A 160 -17.41 -55.52 -52.07
C LYS A 160 -18.03 -56.92 -52.15
N SER A 161 -17.87 -57.47 -53.34
CA SER A 161 -18.29 -58.78 -53.85
C SER A 161 -17.67 -59.97 -53.10
N MET A 162 -18.47 -61.01 -52.84
CA MET A 162 -18.31 -62.41 -53.31
C MET A 162 -19.52 -63.24 -52.87
#